data_AF-A0A8G1ZF79-F1
#
_entry.id   AF-A0A8G1ZF79-F1
#
_cell.length_a   1.000
_cell.length_b   1.000
_cell.length_c   1.000
_cell.angle_alpha   90.00
_cell.angle_beta   90.00
_cell.angle_gamma   90.00
#
_symmetry.space_group_name_H-M   'P 1'
#
loop_
_entity.id
_entity.type
_entity.pdbx_description
1 polymer ?
#
loop_
_entity_poly.entity_id
_entity_poly.type
_entity_poly.pdbx_seq_one_letter_code
_entity_poly.pdbx_strand_id
1 'polypeptide(L)'
;MGATAPIAAQSSDQKPAAPQPRMLYLPGRGTVLVQPAPTDDPRAVARTVIVPGYGEVYTVPVRPKDTRSPRQRCVDEEIAREGGSPSALAMGAIDLKYSQR
;
A
#
# COMPACT_ATOMS: atom_id res chain seq x y z
N MET A 1 -40.08 -12.94 0.68
CA MET A 1 -39.59 -11.57 0.39
C MET A 1 -38.11 -11.55 0.71
N GLY A 2 -37.24 -11.69 -0.28
CA GLY A 2 -35.78 -11.72 -0.11
C GLY A 2 -35.18 -10.39 -0.53
N ALA A 3 -34.59 -9.66 0.42
CA ALA A 3 -33.91 -8.41 0.15
C ALA A 3 -32.46 -8.70 -0.31
N THR A 4 -32.20 -8.61 -1.61
CA THR A 4 -30.84 -8.54 -2.16
C THR A 4 -30.35 -7.10 -2.04
N ALA A 5 -29.47 -6.84 -1.07
CA ALA A 5 -28.74 -5.57 -0.99
C ALA A 5 -27.81 -5.42 -2.21
N PRO A 6 -27.69 -4.24 -2.82
CA PRO A 6 -26.81 -4.04 -3.96
C PRO A 6 -25.35 -4.08 -3.50
N ILE A 7 -24.53 -4.86 -4.21
CA ILE A 7 -23.07 -4.85 -4.09
C ILE A 7 -22.62 -3.46 -4.57
N ALA A 8 -22.13 -2.65 -3.64
CA ALA A 8 -21.54 -1.35 -3.95
C ALA A 8 -20.36 -1.55 -4.92
N ALA A 9 -20.49 -1.00 -6.13
CA ALA A 9 -19.40 -0.86 -7.07
C ALA A 9 -18.29 -0.02 -6.40
N GLN A 10 -17.16 -0.65 -6.05
CA GLN A 10 -16.02 0.06 -5.49
C GLN A 10 -15.29 0.79 -6.62
N SER A 11 -15.53 2.10 -6.69
CA SER A 11 -14.80 3.07 -7.49
C SER A 11 -13.29 2.96 -7.21
N SER A 12 -12.50 2.90 -8.28
CA SER A 12 -11.04 2.68 -8.31
C SER A 12 -10.21 3.89 -7.86
N ASP A 13 -10.79 4.82 -7.10
CA ASP A 13 -10.15 6.06 -6.67
C ASP A 13 -9.85 6.02 -5.15
N GLN A 14 -9.02 5.07 -4.74
CA GLN A 14 -8.48 5.05 -3.39
C GLN A 14 -7.04 5.55 -3.39
N LYS A 15 -6.91 6.87 -3.23
CA LYS A 15 -5.80 7.48 -2.47
C LYS A 15 -5.40 6.50 -1.35
N PRO A 16 -4.12 6.13 -1.20
CA PRO A 16 -3.73 5.11 -0.22
C PRO A 16 -4.25 5.55 1.15
N ALA A 17 -5.28 4.84 1.63
CA ALA A 17 -5.91 5.19 2.89
C ALA A 17 -4.83 5.13 3.97
N ALA A 18 -4.66 6.23 4.70
CA ALA A 18 -3.75 6.25 5.83
C ALA A 18 -4.09 5.04 6.72
N PRO A 19 -3.11 4.18 7.05
CA PRO A 19 -3.43 2.92 7.68
C PRO A 19 -3.97 3.19 9.08
N GLN A 20 -5.22 2.77 9.32
CA GLN A 20 -5.93 3.11 10.55
C GLN A 20 -5.39 2.32 11.75
N PRO A 21 -5.35 2.92 12.95
CA PRO A 21 -4.98 2.23 14.18
C PRO A 21 -5.96 1.09 14.47
N ARG A 22 -5.46 -0.02 15.02
CA ARG A 22 -6.24 -1.21 15.33
C ARG A 22 -5.95 -1.69 16.73
N MET A 23 -6.99 -2.11 17.44
CA MET A 23 -6.86 -2.73 18.75
C MET A 23 -6.69 -4.24 18.57
N LEU A 24 -5.57 -4.79 19.03
CA LEU A 24 -5.21 -6.20 18.87
C LEU A 24 -4.99 -6.84 20.24
N TYR A 25 -5.50 -8.06 20.42
CA TYR A 25 -5.18 -8.88 21.59
C TYR A 25 -3.93 -9.70 21.31
N LEU A 26 -2.84 -9.42 22.02
CA LEU A 26 -1.60 -10.19 21.93
C LEU A 26 -1.47 -11.12 23.14
N PRO A 27 -1.30 -12.44 22.93
CA PRO A 27 -1.09 -13.37 24.04
C PRO A 27 0.15 -12.97 24.84
N GLY A 28 0.01 -12.86 26.16
CA GLY A 28 1.07 -12.42 27.07
C GLY A 28 1.21 -10.89 27.24
N ARG A 29 0.52 -10.06 26.45
CA ARG A 29 0.52 -8.59 26.58
C ARG A 29 -0.86 -7.97 26.81
N GLY A 30 -1.93 -8.68 26.46
CA GLY A 30 -3.28 -8.16 26.56
C GLY A 30 -3.68 -7.31 25.35
N THR A 31 -4.60 -6.37 25.55
CA THR A 31 -5.13 -5.51 24.49
C THR A 31 -4.18 -4.35 24.21
N VAL A 32 -3.65 -4.26 23.00
CA VAL A 32 -2.67 -3.26 22.58
C VAL A 32 -3.22 -2.42 21.43
N LEU A 33 -3.01 -1.11 21.49
CA LEU A 33 -3.25 -0.21 20.37
C LEU A 33 -2.08 -0.29 19.39
N VAL A 34 -2.34 -0.83 18.21
CA VAL A 34 -1.35 -0.95 17.14
C VAL A 34 -1.58 0.15 16.12
N GLN A 35 -0.58 0.99 15.92
CA GLN A 35 -0.60 2.04 14.92
C GLN A 35 0.35 1.69 13.76
N PRO A 36 -0.18 1.43 12.56
CA PRO A 36 0.69 1.22 11.41
C PRO A 36 1.33 2.55 11.00
N ALA A 37 2.65 2.54 10.78
CA ALA A 37 3.39 3.69 10.29
C ALA A 37 3.90 3.39 8.87
N PRO A 38 3.42 4.09 7.83
CA PRO A 38 4.00 4.00 6.49
C PRO A 38 5.48 4.32 6.52
N THR A 39 6.31 3.44 5.94
CA THR A 39 7.74 3.69 5.81
C THR A 39 8.32 2.97 4.60
N ASP A 40 9.23 3.63 3.91
CA ASP A 40 10.03 3.07 2.82
C ASP A 40 11.39 2.53 3.32
N ASP A 41 11.72 2.72 4.60
CA ASP A 41 12.97 2.23 5.17
C ASP A 41 12.93 0.70 5.38
N PRO A 42 13.77 -0.08 4.67
CA PRO A 42 13.83 -1.53 4.84
C PRO A 42 14.35 -1.96 6.22
N ARG A 43 14.96 -1.05 6.99
CA ARG A 43 15.49 -1.30 8.33
C ARG A 43 14.51 -0.92 9.44
N ALA A 44 13.33 -0.39 9.10
CA ALA A 44 12.34 -0.02 10.09
C ALA A 44 11.83 -1.26 10.86
N VAL A 45 11.80 -1.17 12.19
CA VAL A 45 11.34 -2.22 13.09
C VAL A 45 10.15 -1.76 13.93
N ALA A 46 9.33 -2.72 14.37
CA ALA A 46 8.23 -2.43 15.28
C ALA A 46 8.77 -1.89 16.61
N ARG A 47 8.10 -0.88 17.17
CA ARG A 47 8.54 -0.18 18.38
C ARG A 47 7.37 0.28 19.23
N THR A 48 7.57 0.37 20.54
CA THR A 48 6.62 1.01 21.45
C THR A 48 6.96 2.48 21.57
N VAL A 49 5.96 3.35 21.46
CA VAL A 49 6.08 4.81 21.62
C VAL A 49 5.17 5.23 22.76
N ILE A 50 5.71 5.99 23.71
CA ILE A 50 4.92 6.57 24.81
C ILE A 50 4.32 7.88 24.30
N VAL A 51 3.00 7.92 24.15
CA VAL A 51 2.27 9.11 23.72
C VAL A 51 1.68 9.80 24.95
N PRO A 52 2.08 11.05 25.27
CA PRO A 52 1.50 11.80 26.38
C PRO A 52 -0.04 11.85 26.26
N GLY A 53 -0.73 11.49 27.34
CA GLY A 53 -2.21 11.45 27.38
C GLY A 53 -2.87 10.18 26.83
N TYR A 54 -2.13 9.31 26.13
CA TYR A 54 -2.68 8.08 25.51
C TYR A 54 -1.96 6.79 25.93
N GLY A 55 -0.78 6.88 26.56
CA GLY A 55 -0.04 5.74 27.07
C GLY A 55 0.87 5.08 26.03
N GLU A 56 1.13 3.78 26.18
CA GLU A 56 1.99 3.02 25.28
C GLU A 56 1.26 2.64 23.99
N VAL A 57 1.80 3.06 22.84
CA VAL A 57 1.30 2.73 21.51
C VAL A 57 2.32 1.86 20.78
N TYR A 58 1.87 0.73 20.23
CA TYR A 58 2.74 -0.16 19.47
C TYR A 58 2.74 0.25 18.00
N THR A 59 3.83 0.83 17.53
CA THR A 59 3.98 1.25 16.14
C THR A 59 4.56 0.12 15.30
N VAL A 60 3.86 -0.27 14.25
CA VAL A 60 4.32 -1.29 13.30
C VAL A 60 4.62 -0.63 11.96
N PRO A 61 5.88 -0.66 11.49
CA PRO A 61 6.20 -0.17 10.16
C PRO A 61 5.48 -1.03 9.12
N VAL A 62 4.72 -0.39 8.25
CA VAL A 62 4.06 -1.04 7.12
C VAL A 62 4.55 -0.40 5.84
N ARG A 63 4.97 -1.24 4.89
CA ARG A 63 5.24 -0.75 3.54
C ARG A 63 3.91 -0.55 2.83
N PRO A 64 3.74 0.54 2.07
CA PRO A 64 2.62 0.66 1.15
C PRO A 64 2.56 -0.59 0.28
N LYS A 65 1.39 -1.21 0.21
CA LYS A 65 1.18 -2.32 -0.71
C LYS A 65 1.31 -1.75 -2.13
N ASP A 66 2.17 -2.34 -2.95
CA ASP A 66 2.20 -2.01 -4.38
C ASP A 66 0.86 -2.40 -4.99
N THR A 67 0.10 -1.41 -5.44
CA THR A 67 -1.23 -1.56 -6.05
C THR A 67 -1.14 -1.66 -7.57
N ARG A 68 0.04 -1.50 -8.16
CA ARG A 68 0.22 -1.56 -9.61
C ARG A 68 -0.02 -2.98 -10.11
N SER A 69 -0.65 -3.07 -11.28
CA SER A 69 -0.77 -4.34 -11.99
C SER A 69 0.62 -4.85 -12.41
N PRO A 70 0.80 -6.17 -12.63
CA PRO A 70 2.04 -6.71 -13.16
C PRO A 70 2.51 -6.02 -14.44
N ARG A 71 1.58 -5.70 -15.37
CA ARG A 71 1.87 -4.96 -16.60
C ARG A 71 2.37 -3.55 -16.30
N GLN A 72 1.69 -2.83 -15.41
CA GLN A 72 2.07 -1.46 -15.06
C GLN A 72 3.45 -1.41 -14.40
N ARG A 73 3.77 -2.37 -13.52
CA ARG A 73 5.13 -2.49 -12.98
C ARG A 73 6.17 -2.69 -14.06
N CYS A 74 5.89 -3.56 -15.02
CA CYS A 74 6.81 -3.86 -16.12
C CYS A 74 7.05 -2.63 -17.01
N VAL A 75 5.99 -1.88 -17.31
CA VAL A 75 6.07 -0.62 -18.05
C VAL A 75 6.86 0.42 -17.26
N ASP A 76 6.57 0.63 -15.97
CA ASP A 76 7.28 1.59 -15.11
C ASP A 76 8.79 1.26 -15.01
N GLU A 77 9.15 -0.02 -14.87
CA GLU A 77 10.54 -0.50 -14.84
C GLU A 77 11.27 -0.19 -16.15
N GLU A 78 10.58 -0.35 -17.28
CA GLU A 78 11.13 -0.05 -18.60
C GLU A 78 11.29 1.46 -18.84
N ILE A 79 10.29 2.24 -18.46
CA ILE A 79 10.33 3.71 -18.49
C ILE A 79 11.51 4.20 -17.64
N ALA A 80 11.69 3.65 -16.44
CA ALA A 80 12.82 3.99 -15.58
C ALA A 80 14.18 3.62 -16.23
N ARG A 81 14.24 2.47 -16.92
CA ARG A 81 15.43 2.03 -17.67
C ARG A 81 15.77 2.96 -18.84
N GLU A 82 14.77 3.55 -19.47
CA GLU A 82 14.93 4.53 -20.57
C GLU A 82 15.23 5.96 -20.09
N GLY A 83 15.32 6.20 -18.78
CA GLY A 83 15.61 7.52 -18.22
C GLY A 83 14.39 8.30 -17.74
N GLY A 84 13.24 7.64 -17.59
CA GLY A 84 12.06 8.17 -16.90
C GLY A 84 11.20 9.15 -17.72
N SER A 85 11.60 9.48 -18.95
CA SER A 85 10.87 10.41 -19.84
C SER A 85 10.91 9.94 -21.29
N PRO A 86 10.26 8.81 -21.61
CA PRO A 86 10.20 8.26 -22.96
C PRO A 86 9.43 9.20 -23.90
N SER A 87 9.87 9.25 -25.15
CA SER A 87 9.10 9.88 -26.23
C SER A 87 7.82 9.08 -26.53
N ALA A 88 6.86 9.66 -27.25
CA ALA A 88 5.64 8.96 -27.65
C ALA A 88 5.93 7.66 -28.46
N LEU A 89 6.97 7.68 -29.29
CA LEU A 89 7.42 6.49 -30.04
C LEU A 89 7.95 5.42 -29.09
N ALA A 90 8.78 5.81 -28.11
CA ALA A 90 9.33 4.90 -27.12
C ALA A 90 8.23 4.31 -26.23
N MET A 91 7.27 5.13 -25.77
CA MET A 91 6.08 4.66 -25.06
C MET A 91 5.30 3.62 -25.86
N GLY A 92 5.11 3.82 -27.17
CA GLY A 92 4.44 2.84 -28.03
C GLY A 92 5.22 1.52 -28.13
N ALA A 93 6.55 1.56 -28.19
CA ALA A 93 7.39 0.37 -28.21
C ALA A 93 7.35 -0.40 -26.87
N ILE A 94 7.38 0.32 -25.74
CA ILE A 94 7.24 -0.24 -24.40
C ILE A 94 5.87 -0.92 -24.26
N ASP A 95 4.79 -0.24 -24.66
CA ASP A 95 3.44 -0.81 -24.55
C ASP A 95 3.27 -2.06 -25.43
N LEU A 96 3.77 -2.02 -26.67
CA LEU A 96 3.73 -3.17 -27.57
C LEU A 96 4.52 -4.37 -27.03
N LYS A 97 5.66 -4.13 -26.38
CA LYS A 97 6.48 -5.16 -25.73
C LYS A 97 5.72 -5.86 -24.59
N TYR A 98 4.91 -5.12 -23.84
CA TYR A 98 4.21 -5.61 -22.65
C TYR A 98 2.72 -5.89 -22.84
N SER A 99 2.17 -5.67 -24.03
CA SER A 99 0.83 -6.08 -24.45
C SER A 99 0.77 -7.57 -24.86
N GLN A 100 1.91 -8.15 -25.25
CA GLN A 100 2.02 -9.53 -25.74
C GLN A 100 2.47 -10.55 -24.67
N ARG A 101 2.46 -10.17 -23.40
CA ARG A 101 2.86 -10.99 -22.25
C ARG A 101 1.69 -11.17 -21.29
#